data_AF-A0AAE0HFD1-F1
#
_entry.id   AF-A0AAE0HFD1-F1
#
_cell.length_a   1.000
_cell.length_b   1.000
_cell.length_c   1.000
_cell.angle_alpha   90.00
_cell.angle_beta   90.00
_cell.angle_gamma   90.00
#
_symmetry.space_group_name_H-M   'P 1'
#
loop_
_entity.id
_entity.type
_entity.pdbx_description
1 polymer ?
#
loop_
_entity_poly.entity_id
_entity_poly.type
_entity_poly.pdbx_seq_one_letter_code
_entity_poly.pdbx_strand_id
1 'polypeptide(L)'
;MSDNVGLSTPRGSGTSGYVQRNLAHMKPRDNAAPYLPRNDADSLRHKPRQPDKGLLEHARKREVEVKVFELREKLEDEEVDEDEIDTRCDELRKKLLAEMDKNQAGDGGRGGVGPKRNLKMHQVHELADAKIKESERLRQALKISKDYEEGGHWRRQEERLKKSLEQEADGIAEGAKDEEKSERSRDRY
;
A
#
# COMPACT_ATOMS: atom_id res chain seq x y z
N MET A 1 -1.58 50.03 -4.28
CA MET A 1 -2.95 50.59 -4.27
C MET A 1 -3.69 50.01 -3.09
N SER A 2 -4.55 50.77 -2.41
CA SER A 2 -5.45 50.22 -1.39
C SER A 2 -6.41 49.25 -2.06
N ASP A 3 -6.57 48.04 -1.51
CA ASP A 3 -7.45 46.98 -2.03
C ASP A 3 -8.94 47.33 -1.80
N ASN A 4 -9.38 48.48 -2.31
CA ASN A 4 -10.69 49.06 -2.04
C ASN A 4 -11.01 49.28 -0.54
N VAL A 5 -9.98 49.38 0.30
CA VAL A 5 -10.11 49.63 1.75
C VAL A 5 -9.69 51.07 2.07
N GLY A 6 -10.57 51.84 2.71
CA GLY A 6 -10.31 53.22 3.15
C GLY A 6 -11.32 54.25 2.63
N LEU A 7 -10.99 55.53 2.80
CA LEU A 7 -11.76 56.66 2.26
C LEU A 7 -11.28 57.01 0.84
N SER A 8 -12.23 57.39 -0.03
CA SER A 8 -11.93 57.90 -1.39
C SER A 8 -11.08 59.17 -1.33
N THR A 9 -11.42 60.10 -0.43
CA THR A 9 -10.64 61.31 -0.17
C THR A 9 -10.63 61.64 1.32
N PRO A 10 -9.50 62.05 1.92
CA PRO A 10 -9.44 62.46 3.33
C PRO A 10 -10.12 63.83 3.61
N ARG A 11 -10.41 64.62 2.57
CA ARG A 11 -11.07 65.93 2.70
C ARG A 11 -12.51 65.75 3.21
N GLY A 12 -12.88 66.48 4.26
CA GLY A 12 -14.21 66.42 4.87
C GLY A 12 -14.39 65.34 5.94
N SER A 13 -13.47 64.37 6.06
CA SER A 13 -13.53 63.34 7.10
C SER A 13 -13.00 63.81 8.46
N GLY A 14 -12.28 64.93 8.52
CA GLY A 14 -11.66 65.43 9.76
C GLY A 14 -10.52 64.56 10.29
N THR A 15 -10.00 63.62 9.49
CA THR A 15 -8.88 62.73 9.84
C THR A 15 -7.77 62.80 8.77
N SER A 16 -6.61 62.23 9.05
CA SER A 16 -5.46 62.20 8.12
C SER A 16 -5.64 61.25 6.94
N GLY A 17 -6.69 60.42 6.92
CA GLY A 17 -6.89 59.39 5.88
C GLY A 17 -5.95 58.20 5.97
N TYR A 18 -5.20 58.05 7.07
CA TYR A 18 -4.29 56.93 7.26
C TYR A 18 -5.05 55.64 7.59
N VAL A 19 -4.86 54.59 6.78
CA VAL A 19 -5.52 53.28 6.93
C VAL A 19 -4.53 52.26 7.47
N GLN A 20 -4.81 51.69 8.63
CA GLN A 20 -4.01 50.62 9.23
C GLN A 20 -4.65 49.26 8.97
N ARG A 21 -3.83 48.25 8.65
CA ARG A 21 -4.30 46.86 8.56
C ARG A 21 -4.70 46.33 9.95
N ASN A 22 -5.79 45.56 10.01
CA ASN A 22 -6.19 44.90 11.24
C ASN A 22 -5.22 43.72 11.54
N LEU A 23 -4.51 43.78 12.66
CA LEU A 23 -3.59 42.73 13.11
C LEU A 23 -4.31 41.47 13.63
N ALA A 24 -5.55 41.61 14.11
CA ALA A 24 -6.36 40.51 14.62
C ALA A 24 -7.17 39.81 13.51
N HIS A 25 -7.14 40.32 12.28
CA HIS A 25 -7.83 39.68 11.17
C HIS A 25 -7.07 38.44 10.71
N MET A 26 -7.53 37.27 11.15
CA MET A 26 -7.00 35.98 10.74
C MET A 26 -7.46 35.66 9.31
N LYS A 27 -6.54 35.69 8.35
CA LYS A 27 -6.82 35.26 6.98
C LYS A 27 -7.12 33.74 6.98
N PRO A 28 -8.27 33.29 6.45
CA PRO A 28 -8.52 31.87 6.28
C PRO A 28 -7.38 31.24 5.49
N ARG A 29 -6.75 30.18 6.01
CA ARG A 29 -5.77 29.41 5.25
C ARG A 29 -6.55 28.59 4.24
N ASP A 30 -6.20 28.70 2.96
CA ASP A 30 -6.79 27.86 1.89
C ASP A 30 -6.59 26.35 2.14
N ASN A 31 -5.68 26.00 3.05
CA ASN A 31 -5.38 24.62 3.47
C ASN A 31 -5.99 24.29 4.85
N ALA A 32 -7.27 24.59 5.06
CA ALA A 32 -7.97 24.36 6.34
C ALA A 32 -8.59 22.95 6.51
N ALA A 33 -8.19 21.97 5.70
CA ALA A 33 -8.58 20.58 5.95
C ALA A 33 -7.32 19.74 6.25
N PRO A 34 -7.15 19.21 7.47
CA PRO A 34 -6.18 18.13 7.74
C PRO A 34 -6.58 16.80 7.06
N TYR A 35 -7.72 16.77 6.37
CA TYR A 35 -8.22 15.63 5.61
C TYR A 35 -8.24 15.97 4.12
N LEU A 36 -7.68 15.06 3.32
CA LEU A 36 -7.74 15.10 1.86
C LEU A 36 -9.20 15.29 1.40
N PRO A 37 -9.44 15.99 0.28
CA PRO A 37 -10.78 16.18 -0.26
C PRO A 37 -11.49 14.83 -0.42
N ARG A 38 -12.78 14.79 -0.04
CA ARG A 38 -13.68 13.61 -0.05
C ARG A 38 -13.73 12.85 -1.37
N ASN A 39 -13.20 13.41 -2.45
CA ASN A 39 -13.27 12.87 -3.81
C ASN A 39 -12.16 11.84 -4.13
N ASP A 40 -11.13 11.71 -3.29
CA ASP A 40 -10.10 10.69 -3.48
C ASP A 40 -10.48 9.39 -2.74
N ALA A 41 -11.51 8.69 -3.22
CA ALA A 41 -11.88 7.37 -2.69
C ALA A 41 -10.70 6.38 -2.69
N ASP A 42 -9.71 6.60 -3.57
CA ASP A 42 -8.52 5.77 -3.68
C ASP A 42 -7.47 6.06 -2.58
N SER A 43 -7.51 7.23 -1.93
CA SER A 43 -6.65 7.55 -0.79
C SER A 43 -7.16 6.96 0.53
N LEU A 44 -8.43 6.53 0.59
CA LEU A 44 -8.99 5.80 1.74
C LEU A 44 -8.63 4.31 1.73
N ARG A 45 -8.12 3.77 0.61
CA ARG A 45 -7.72 2.36 0.54
C ARG A 45 -6.45 2.15 1.36
N HIS A 46 -6.49 1.19 2.28
CA HIS A 46 -5.31 0.79 3.04
C HIS A 46 -4.25 0.19 2.09
N LYS A 47 -3.21 0.98 1.76
CA LYS A 47 -2.01 0.49 1.07
C LYS A 47 -0.99 0.02 2.11
N PRO A 48 -0.59 -1.27 2.14
CA PRO A 48 0.51 -1.70 2.98
C PRO A 48 1.81 -1.01 2.53
N ARG A 49 2.62 -0.57 3.50
CA ARG A 49 3.95 0.00 3.23
C ARG A 49 4.79 -1.04 2.50
N GLN A 50 5.32 -0.66 1.34
CA GLN A 50 6.17 -1.55 0.57
C GLN A 50 7.58 -1.58 1.18
N PRO A 51 8.20 -2.76 1.30
CA PRO A 51 9.59 -2.86 1.73
C PRO A 51 10.53 -2.41 0.61
N ASP A 52 11.59 -1.69 0.98
CA ASP A 52 12.61 -1.26 0.03
C ASP A 52 13.62 -2.38 -0.17
N LYS A 53 13.72 -2.89 -1.40
CA LYS A 53 14.59 -4.01 -1.75
C LYS A 53 16.06 -3.71 -1.46
N GLY A 54 16.51 -2.48 -1.72
CA GLY A 54 17.88 -2.06 -1.45
C GLY A 54 18.24 -2.09 0.04
N LEU A 55 17.29 -1.73 0.92
CA LEU A 55 17.51 -1.78 2.37
C LEU A 55 17.53 -3.22 2.89
N LEU A 56 16.69 -4.11 2.33
CA LEU A 56 16.72 -5.53 2.65
C LEU A 56 18.05 -6.18 2.22
N GLU A 57 18.54 -5.89 1.01
CA GLU A 57 19.83 -6.38 0.53
C GLU A 57 20.98 -5.84 1.39
N HIS A 58 20.93 -4.57 1.79
CA HIS A 58 21.93 -3.97 2.64
C HIS A 58 21.96 -4.62 4.03
N ALA A 59 20.81 -4.87 4.65
CA ALA A 59 20.72 -5.57 5.92
C ALA A 59 21.32 -7.00 5.85
N ARG A 60 21.03 -7.71 4.75
CA ARG A 60 21.60 -9.04 4.47
C ARG A 60 23.13 -9.00 4.31
N LYS A 61 23.67 -8.05 3.55
CA LYS A 61 25.14 -7.88 3.41
C LYS A 61 25.79 -7.52 4.73
N ARG A 62 25.14 -6.65 5.52
CA ARG A 62 25.60 -6.28 6.86
C ARG A 62 25.70 -7.50 7.79
N GLU A 63 24.76 -8.45 7.70
CA GLU A 63 24.81 -9.68 8.49
C GLU A 63 26.06 -10.53 8.18
N VAL A 64 26.53 -10.53 6.93
CA VAL A 64 27.80 -11.18 6.56
C VAL A 64 28.99 -10.43 7.12
N GLU A 65 29.03 -9.11 6.95
CA GLU A 65 30.14 -8.30 7.46
C GLU A 65 30.25 -8.37 8.99
N VAL A 66 29.12 -8.47 9.70
CA VAL A 66 29.14 -8.70 11.16
C VAL A 66 29.80 -10.03 11.50
N LYS A 67 29.50 -11.12 10.77
CA LYS A 67 30.14 -12.43 11.01
C LYS A 67 31.63 -12.44 10.66
N VAL A 68 32.01 -11.72 9.61
CA VAL A 68 33.43 -11.52 9.26
C VAL A 68 34.13 -10.75 10.36
N PHE A 69 33.50 -9.70 10.90
CA PHE A 69 34.04 -8.91 12.00
C PHE A 69 34.19 -9.74 13.28
N GLU A 70 33.19 -10.57 13.64
CA GLU A 70 33.28 -11.50 14.78
C GLU A 70 34.41 -12.52 14.62
N LEU A 71 34.72 -12.96 13.39
CA LEU A 71 35.87 -13.85 13.15
C LEU A 71 37.18 -13.09 13.34
N ARG A 72 37.26 -11.87 12.83
CA ARG A 72 38.43 -11.01 12.97
C ARG A 72 38.75 -10.76 14.44
N GLU A 73 37.77 -10.37 15.25
CA GLU A 73 37.94 -10.14 16.70
C GLU A 73 38.52 -11.39 17.39
N LYS A 74 38.01 -12.59 17.06
CA LYS A 74 38.53 -13.86 17.61
C LYS A 74 39.97 -14.15 17.21
N LEU A 75 40.35 -13.87 15.97
CA LEU A 75 41.72 -14.14 15.50
C LEU A 75 42.71 -13.10 16.03
N GLU A 76 42.26 -11.86 16.24
CA GLU A 76 43.03 -10.82 16.93
C GLU A 76 43.28 -11.20 18.41
N ASP A 77 42.26 -11.74 19.10
CA ASP A 77 42.39 -12.27 20.47
C ASP A 77 43.35 -13.49 20.55
N GLU A 78 43.47 -14.26 19.46
CA GLU A 78 44.38 -15.40 19.34
C GLU A 78 45.82 -15.00 18.93
N GLU A 79 46.12 -13.70 18.82
CA GLU A 79 47.43 -13.14 18.41
C GLU A 79 47.96 -13.70 17.07
N VAL A 80 47.05 -13.97 16.12
CA VAL A 80 47.41 -14.44 14.76
C VAL A 80 47.95 -13.27 13.91
N ASP A 81 48.86 -13.55 12.97
CA ASP A 81 49.41 -12.55 12.05
C ASP A 81 48.32 -11.89 11.19
N GLU A 82 48.41 -10.57 10.97
CA GLU A 82 47.42 -9.77 10.23
C GLU A 82 47.14 -10.31 8.82
N ASP A 83 48.18 -10.79 8.11
CA ASP A 83 48.04 -11.37 6.76
C ASP A 83 47.22 -12.68 6.76
N GLU A 84 47.35 -13.50 7.82
CA GLU A 84 46.56 -14.72 7.99
C GLU A 84 45.11 -14.41 8.39
N ILE A 85 44.90 -13.33 9.16
CA ILE A 85 43.57 -12.86 9.54
C ILE A 85 42.78 -12.44 8.29
N ASP A 86 43.39 -11.63 7.43
CA ASP A 86 42.75 -11.11 6.22
C ASP A 86 42.39 -12.23 5.24
N THR A 87 43.28 -13.20 5.03
CA THR A 87 43.01 -14.36 4.16
C THR A 87 41.85 -15.21 4.67
N ARG A 88 41.81 -15.53 5.97
CA ARG A 88 40.70 -16.29 6.57
C ARG A 88 39.38 -15.51 6.52
N CYS A 89 39.42 -14.20 6.73
CA CYS A 89 38.26 -13.31 6.66
C CYS A 89 37.70 -13.22 5.23
N ASP A 90 38.57 -13.11 4.21
CA ASP A 90 38.17 -13.08 2.80
C ASP A 90 37.60 -14.42 2.33
N GLU A 91 38.15 -15.54 2.80
CA GLU A 91 37.56 -16.84 2.57
C GLU A 91 36.15 -16.96 3.17
N LEU A 92 35.98 -16.52 4.42
CA LEU A 92 34.68 -16.52 5.10
C LEU A 92 33.68 -15.63 4.35
N ARG A 93 34.10 -14.42 3.93
CA ARG A 93 33.27 -13.50 3.15
C ARG A 93 32.79 -14.15 1.85
N LYS A 94 33.69 -14.78 1.09
CA LYS A 94 33.33 -15.50 -0.16
C LYS A 94 32.37 -16.66 0.10
N LYS A 95 32.61 -17.45 1.15
CA LYS A 95 31.74 -18.59 1.54
C LYS A 95 30.33 -18.10 1.89
N LEU A 96 30.21 -17.07 2.71
CA LEU A 96 28.93 -16.53 3.17
C LEU A 96 28.16 -15.84 2.04
N LEU A 97 28.81 -15.07 1.17
CA LEU A 97 28.17 -14.49 -0.01
C LEU A 97 27.63 -15.58 -0.96
N ALA A 98 28.41 -16.64 -1.21
CA ALA A 98 27.95 -17.75 -2.03
C ALA A 98 26.77 -18.52 -1.41
N GLU A 99 26.73 -18.64 -0.08
CA GLU A 99 25.58 -19.24 0.63
C GLU A 99 24.33 -18.36 0.53
N MET A 100 24.49 -17.04 0.65
CA MET A 100 23.39 -16.09 0.46
C MET A 100 22.81 -16.15 -0.94
N ASP A 101 23.65 -16.16 -1.96
CA ASP A 101 23.20 -16.20 -3.36
C ASP A 101 22.46 -17.51 -3.66
N LYS A 102 22.93 -18.64 -3.10
CA LYS A 102 22.24 -19.94 -3.19
C LYS A 102 20.89 -19.92 -2.49
N ASN A 103 20.80 -19.33 -1.30
CA ASN A 103 19.56 -19.20 -0.55
C ASN A 103 18.56 -18.28 -1.27
N GLN A 104 19.04 -17.25 -1.98
CA GLN A 104 18.21 -16.37 -2.78
C GLN A 104 17.71 -17.03 -4.07
N ALA A 105 18.53 -17.86 -4.71
CA ALA A 105 18.15 -18.60 -5.92
C ALA A 105 17.22 -19.80 -5.62
N GLY A 106 17.30 -20.38 -4.41
CA GLY A 106 16.49 -21.53 -3.98
C GLY A 106 15.07 -21.19 -3.47
N ASP A 107 14.75 -19.92 -3.23
CA ASP A 107 13.49 -19.45 -2.64
C ASP A 107 12.35 -19.30 -3.68
N GLY A 108 12.30 -20.23 -4.64
CA GLY A 108 11.24 -20.30 -5.66
C GLY A 108 10.12 -21.28 -5.33
N GLY A 109 10.19 -22.07 -4.25
CA GLY A 109 9.22 -23.17 -4.09
C GLY A 109 9.17 -23.97 -2.80
N ARG A 110 9.94 -23.65 -1.76
CA ARG A 110 9.74 -24.29 -0.45
C ARG A 110 9.50 -23.22 0.57
N GLY A 111 8.29 -23.23 1.15
CA GLY A 111 7.90 -22.48 2.35
C GLY A 111 8.72 -22.92 3.57
N GLY A 112 10.03 -22.73 3.47
CA GLY A 112 11.00 -22.94 4.52
C GLY A 112 10.79 -21.83 5.52
N VAL A 113 10.33 -22.22 6.70
CA VAL A 113 10.43 -21.46 7.92
C VAL A 113 11.90 -21.07 8.08
N GLY A 114 12.27 -19.90 7.54
CA GLY A 114 13.42 -19.18 8.06
C GLY A 114 13.20 -19.03 9.57
N PRO A 115 14.27 -19.04 10.39
CA PRO A 115 14.13 -18.88 11.83
C PRO A 115 13.17 -17.72 12.07
N LYS A 116 12.19 -17.88 12.96
CA LYS A 116 11.34 -16.78 13.42
C LYS A 116 12.30 -15.71 13.94
N ARG A 117 12.74 -14.83 13.05
CA ARG A 117 13.62 -13.73 13.40
C ARG A 117 12.74 -12.91 14.30
N ASN A 118 13.09 -12.84 15.57
CA ASN A 118 12.51 -11.87 16.49
C ASN A 118 12.95 -10.49 15.98
N LEU A 119 12.26 -10.03 14.94
CA LEU A 119 12.51 -8.77 14.27
C LEU A 119 12.36 -7.68 15.32
N LYS A 120 13.40 -6.85 15.43
CA LYS A 120 13.38 -5.75 16.37
C LYS A 120 12.41 -4.69 15.84
N MET A 121 11.77 -3.93 16.74
CA MET A 121 10.77 -2.92 16.36
C MET A 121 11.29 -1.88 15.35
N HIS A 122 12.61 -1.65 15.29
CA HIS A 122 13.24 -0.72 14.34
C HIS A 122 13.48 -1.31 12.94
N GLN A 123 13.33 -2.62 12.73
CA GLN A 123 13.53 -3.28 11.43
C GLN A 123 12.25 -3.17 10.58
N VAL A 124 11.86 -1.94 10.24
CA VAL A 124 10.55 -1.64 9.62
C VAL A 124 10.35 -2.35 8.28
N HIS A 125 11.38 -2.41 7.43
CA HIS A 125 11.26 -3.02 6.10
C HIS A 125 11.22 -4.54 6.13
N GLU A 126 12.00 -5.17 7.02
CA GLU A 126 11.95 -6.62 7.22
C GLU A 126 10.61 -7.04 7.84
N LEU A 127 10.08 -6.24 8.77
CA LEU A 127 8.75 -6.45 9.34
C LEU A 127 7.65 -6.27 8.28
N ALA A 128 7.80 -5.30 7.38
CA ALA A 128 6.87 -5.11 6.27
C ALA A 128 6.90 -6.30 5.29
N ASP A 129 8.08 -6.76 4.89
CA ASP A 129 8.24 -7.94 4.02
C ASP A 129 7.65 -9.21 4.66
N ALA A 130 7.95 -9.44 5.94
CA ALA A 130 7.40 -10.55 6.71
C ALA A 130 5.87 -10.48 6.78
N LYS A 131 5.31 -9.30 7.08
CA LYS A 131 3.86 -9.09 7.17
C LYS A 131 3.17 -9.29 5.83
N ILE A 132 3.79 -8.87 4.72
CA ILE A 132 3.25 -9.11 3.37
C ILE A 132 3.20 -10.62 3.11
N LYS A 133 4.29 -11.35 3.35
CA LYS A 133 4.33 -12.81 3.19
C LYS A 133 3.32 -13.55 4.08
N GLU A 134 3.19 -13.14 5.34
CA GLU A 134 2.17 -13.67 6.25
C GLU A 134 0.75 -13.40 5.75
N SER A 135 0.49 -12.18 5.28
CA SER A 135 -0.81 -11.81 4.72
C SER A 135 -1.13 -12.58 3.44
N GLU A 136 -0.14 -12.84 2.57
CA GLU A 136 -0.29 -13.67 1.38
C GLU A 136 -0.58 -15.13 1.74
N ARG A 137 0.13 -15.67 2.74
CA ARG A 137 -0.11 -17.02 3.26
C ARG A 137 -1.51 -17.15 3.86
N LEU A 138 -1.95 -16.15 4.63
CA LEU A 138 -3.29 -16.09 5.19
C LEU A 138 -4.36 -15.98 4.10
N ARG A 139 -4.13 -15.15 3.08
CA ARG A 139 -4.99 -15.02 1.90
C ARG A 139 -5.16 -16.36 1.19
N GLN A 140 -4.06 -17.08 0.97
CA GLN A 140 -4.08 -18.43 0.37
C GLN A 140 -4.84 -19.44 1.25
N ALA A 141 -4.61 -19.43 2.57
CA ALA A 141 -5.27 -20.31 3.51
C ALA A 141 -6.80 -20.08 3.54
N LEU A 142 -7.22 -18.81 3.47
CA LEU A 142 -8.64 -18.42 3.38
C LEU A 142 -9.22 -18.60 1.97
N LYS A 143 -8.45 -19.12 1.01
CA LYS A 143 -8.85 -19.32 -0.40
C LYS A 143 -9.35 -18.03 -1.07
N ILE A 144 -8.81 -16.88 -0.66
CA ILE A 144 -9.14 -15.58 -1.25
C ILE A 144 -8.29 -15.39 -2.51
N SER A 145 -8.92 -15.08 -3.64
CA SER A 145 -8.23 -14.82 -4.92
C SER A 145 -7.30 -13.60 -4.83
N LYS A 146 -6.32 -13.51 -5.74
CA LYS A 146 -5.38 -12.36 -5.76
C LYS A 146 -6.11 -11.09 -6.20
N ASP A 147 -7.08 -11.27 -7.08
CA ASP A 147 -7.93 -10.21 -7.64
C ASP A 147 -9.21 -10.01 -6.82
N TYR A 148 -9.15 -10.29 -5.51
CA TYR A 148 -10.31 -10.08 -4.64
C TYR A 148 -10.55 -8.58 -4.45
N GLU A 149 -11.65 -8.10 -5.03
CA GLU A 149 -12.15 -6.76 -4.82
C GLU A 149 -13.10 -6.72 -3.61
N GLU A 150 -12.82 -5.81 -2.68
CA GLU A 150 -13.70 -5.53 -1.56
C GLU A 150 -15.10 -5.12 -2.08
N GLY A 151 -16.14 -5.78 -1.59
CA GLY A 151 -17.51 -5.60 -2.07
C GLY A 151 -17.82 -6.31 -3.40
N GLY A 152 -16.85 -6.93 -4.07
CA GLY A 152 -17.05 -7.67 -5.32
C GLY A 152 -17.92 -8.94 -5.16
N HIS A 153 -18.04 -9.47 -3.94
CA HIS A 153 -19.01 -10.52 -3.62
C HIS A 153 -20.45 -9.98 -3.61
N TRP A 154 -20.68 -8.81 -3.00
CA TRP A 154 -22.00 -8.16 -2.97
C TRP A 154 -22.43 -7.69 -4.37
N ARG A 155 -21.54 -7.08 -5.15
CA ARG A 155 -21.84 -6.68 -6.53
C ARG A 155 -22.23 -7.86 -7.41
N ARG A 156 -21.50 -8.99 -7.31
CA ARG A 156 -21.87 -10.21 -8.03
C ARG A 156 -23.22 -10.78 -7.59
N GLN A 157 -23.59 -10.65 -6.32
CA GLN A 157 -24.93 -11.05 -5.86
C GLN A 157 -26.02 -10.12 -6.39
N GLU A 158 -25.81 -8.80 -6.35
CA GLU A 158 -26.73 -7.81 -6.91
C GLU A 158 -26.91 -7.99 -8.42
N GLU A 159 -25.82 -8.22 -9.15
CA GLU A 159 -25.86 -8.46 -10.59
C GLU A 159 -26.60 -9.76 -10.94
N ARG A 160 -26.40 -10.83 -10.15
CA ARG A 160 -27.14 -12.09 -10.31
C ARG A 160 -28.63 -11.91 -10.03
N LEU A 161 -28.99 -11.18 -8.97
CA LEU A 161 -30.39 -10.86 -8.63
C LEU A 161 -31.05 -9.99 -9.71
N LYS A 162 -30.33 -8.99 -10.21
CA LYS A 162 -30.81 -8.14 -11.29
C LYS A 162 -31.04 -8.95 -12.56
N LYS A 163 -30.09 -9.84 -12.90
CA LYS A 163 -30.20 -10.71 -14.07
C LYS A 163 -31.35 -11.72 -13.95
N SER A 164 -31.61 -12.28 -12.76
CA SER A 164 -32.77 -13.16 -12.57
C SER A 164 -34.10 -12.42 -12.70
N LEU A 165 -34.19 -11.20 -12.16
CA LEU A 165 -35.39 -10.34 -12.32
C LEU A 165 -35.63 -9.95 -13.79
N GLU A 166 -34.57 -9.67 -14.53
CA GLU A 166 -34.67 -9.35 -15.96
C GLU A 166 -35.13 -10.56 -16.77
N GLN A 167 -34.61 -11.77 -16.46
CA GLN A 167 -35.09 -13.02 -17.07
C GLN A 167 -36.55 -13.34 -16.73
N GLU A 168 -36.99 -13.08 -15.50
CA GLU A 168 -38.39 -13.24 -15.12
C GLU A 168 -39.29 -12.23 -15.85
N ALA A 169 -38.85 -10.98 -15.99
CA ALA A 169 -39.57 -9.96 -16.73
C ALA A 169 -39.69 -10.29 -18.23
N ASP A 170 -38.61 -10.77 -18.85
CA ASP A 170 -38.61 -11.21 -20.25
C ASP A 170 -39.52 -12.43 -20.46
N GLY A 171 -39.51 -13.40 -19.54
CA GLY A 171 -40.40 -14.56 -19.57
C GLY A 171 -41.89 -14.18 -19.46
N ILE A 172 -42.23 -13.22 -18.60
CA ILE A 172 -43.60 -12.69 -18.47
C ILE A 172 -44.00 -11.94 -19.76
N ALA A 173 -43.09 -11.17 -20.35
CA ALA A 173 -43.35 -10.43 -21.58
C ALA A 173 -43.50 -11.34 -22.82
N GLU A 174 -42.76 -12.45 -22.90
CA GLU A 174 -42.96 -13.46 -23.95
C GLU A 174 -44.27 -14.22 -23.75
N GLY A 175 -44.60 -14.63 -22.52
CA GLY A 175 -45.87 -15.28 -22.20
C GLY A 175 -47.09 -14.44 -22.58
N ALA A 176 -47.06 -13.12 -22.29
CA ALA A 176 -48.13 -12.20 -22.67
C ALA A 176 -48.29 -12.06 -24.20
N LYS A 177 -47.18 -12.07 -24.96
CA LYS A 177 -47.22 -12.01 -26.43
C LYS A 177 -47.76 -13.30 -27.05
N ASP A 178 -47.46 -14.44 -26.44
CA ASP A 178 -47.95 -15.74 -26.89
C ASP A 178 -49.45 -15.91 -26.56
N GLU A 179 -49.90 -15.43 -25.39
CA GLU A 179 -51.33 -15.34 -25.06
C GLU A 179 -52.09 -14.44 -26.04
N GLU A 180 -51.60 -13.24 -26.31
CA GLU A 180 -52.22 -12.29 -27.26
C GLU A 180 -52.30 -12.87 -28.68
N LYS A 181 -51.25 -13.58 -29.14
CA LYS A 181 -51.29 -14.30 -30.41
C LYS A 181 -52.30 -15.44 -30.41
N SER A 182 -52.40 -16.19 -29.30
CA SER A 182 -53.35 -17.31 -29.18
C SER A 182 -54.80 -16.83 -29.21
N GLU A 183 -55.10 -15.71 -28.55
CA GLU A 183 -56.43 -15.08 -28.54
C GLU A 183 -56.79 -14.55 -29.93
N ARG A 184 -55.85 -13.86 -30.59
CA ARG A 184 -56.02 -13.36 -31.97
C ARG A 184 -56.13 -14.47 -33.02
N SER A 185 -55.75 -15.69 -32.66
CA SER A 185 -55.95 -16.90 -33.49
C SER A 185 -57.32 -17.53 -33.26
N ARG A 186 -57.83 -17.47 -32.02
CA ARG A 186 -59.19 -17.91 -31.65
C ARG A 186 -60.29 -17.03 -32.25
N ASP A 187 -60.08 -15.71 -32.29
CA ASP A 187 -61.07 -14.76 -32.83
C ASP A 187 -61.19 -14.77 -34.37
N ARG A 188 -60.40 -15.59 -35.07
CA ARG A 188 -60.38 -15.69 -36.54
C ARG A 188 -61.11 -16.90 -37.11
N TYR A 189 -61.82 -17.67 -36.29
CA TYR A 189 -62.60 -18.85 -36.70
C TYR A 189 -64.06 -18.70 -36.28
#